data_AF-A0A357PR88-F1
#
_entry.id   AF-A0A357PR88-F1
#
_cell.length_a   1.000
_cell.length_b   1.000
_cell.length_c   1.000
_cell.angle_alpha   90.00
_cell.angle_beta   90.00
_cell.angle_gamma   90.00
#
_symmetry.space_group_name_H-M   'P 1'
#
loop_
_entity.id
_entity.type
_entity.pdbx_description
1 polymer ?
#
loop_
_entity_poly.entity_id
_entity_poly.type
_entity_poly.pdbx_seq_one_letter_code
_entity_poly.pdbx_strand_id
1 'polypeptide(L)'
;ARTQVAKINTFGVLMLSRQRLRSSFIETSYVQCPHCLGAGVVPSIQTAALIMFRHLQEKLLAKSAQKIIMTVPSDVAIYLLNHKRAELASMESEFETEIVIVGDDSMMNIDQYSIQRVAPESNKTEDLLDAYAPSTDAKKKDAQHMDAKKTTMNAPRRKRKKQQ
;
A
#
# COMPACT_ATOMS: atom_id res chain seq x y z
N ALA A 1 -38.22 15.89 -37.35
CA ALA A 1 -38.05 15.83 -35.88
C ALA A 1 -38.83 16.99 -35.27
N ARG A 2 -39.64 16.74 -34.24
CA ARG A 2 -40.33 17.81 -33.53
C ARG A 2 -39.31 18.69 -32.79
N THR A 3 -39.43 20.01 -32.90
CA THR A 3 -38.57 20.99 -32.22
C THR A 3 -39.45 21.98 -31.48
N GLN A 4 -39.11 22.30 -30.23
CA GLN A 4 -39.75 23.30 -29.39
C GLN A 4 -38.72 24.36 -29.02
N VAL A 5 -39.10 25.64 -29.16
CA VAL A 5 -38.21 26.78 -28.90
C VAL A 5 -38.87 27.68 -27.86
N ALA A 6 -38.13 28.01 -26.81
CA ALA A 6 -38.55 28.98 -25.80
C ALA A 6 -38.10 30.40 -26.16
N LYS A 7 -38.70 31.42 -25.53
CA LYS A 7 -38.23 32.81 -25.65
C LYS A 7 -36.83 32.95 -25.03
N ILE A 8 -36.06 33.92 -25.52
CA ILE A 8 -34.73 34.25 -24.98
C ILE A 8 -34.88 34.67 -23.51
N ASN A 9 -34.09 34.04 -22.64
CA ASN A 9 -34.08 34.36 -21.21
C ASN A 9 -33.41 35.73 -20.95
N THR A 10 -33.62 36.31 -19.78
CA THR A 10 -32.95 37.55 -19.34
C THR A 10 -31.42 37.42 -19.32
N PHE A 11 -30.89 36.21 -19.17
CA PHE A 11 -29.46 35.90 -19.30
C PHE A 11 -28.96 35.79 -20.75
N GLY A 12 -29.81 36.04 -21.75
CA GLY A 12 -29.45 35.94 -23.17
C GLY A 12 -29.38 34.52 -23.74
N VAL A 13 -29.71 33.49 -22.95
CA VAL A 13 -29.70 32.09 -23.40
C VAL A 13 -31.03 31.72 -24.05
N LEU A 14 -30.98 31.05 -25.21
CA LEU A 14 -32.13 30.47 -25.89
C LEU A 14 -32.18 28.96 -25.63
N MET A 15 -33.31 28.48 -25.07
CA MET A 15 -33.54 27.05 -24.86
C MET A 15 -34.30 26.45 -26.04
N LEU A 16 -33.77 25.36 -26.56
CA LEU A 16 -34.35 24.61 -27.67
C LEU A 16 -34.30 23.11 -27.34
N SER A 17 -35.44 22.44 -27.48
CA SER A 17 -35.53 20.98 -27.36
C SER A 17 -35.89 20.38 -28.70
N ARG A 18 -35.17 19.35 -29.13
CA ARG A 18 -35.37 18.67 -30.41
C ARG A 18 -35.46 17.16 -30.18
N GLN A 19 -36.51 16.54 -30.71
CA GLN A 19 -36.69 15.10 -30.65
C GLN A 19 -35.57 14.37 -31.40
N ARG A 20 -34.91 13.40 -30.73
CA ARG A 20 -33.90 12.53 -31.35
C ARG A 20 -34.61 11.43 -32.16
N LEU A 21 -34.30 11.32 -33.45
CA LEU A 21 -34.90 10.32 -34.36
C LEU A 21 -33.99 9.11 -34.60
N ARG A 22 -32.68 9.30 -34.46
CA ARG A 22 -31.61 8.30 -34.60
C ARG A 22 -30.44 8.69 -33.69
N SER A 23 -29.45 7.81 -33.55
CA SER A 23 -28.17 8.15 -32.91
C SER A 23 -27.56 9.39 -33.56
N SER A 24 -26.87 10.19 -32.75
CA SER A 24 -26.20 11.39 -33.25
C SER A 24 -24.98 10.99 -34.08
N PHE A 25 -24.62 11.81 -35.07
CA PHE A 25 -23.40 11.59 -35.87
C PHE A 25 -22.13 11.45 -35.01
N ILE A 26 -22.07 12.22 -33.92
CA ILE A 26 -20.98 12.18 -32.94
C ILE A 26 -20.84 10.80 -32.31
N GLU A 27 -21.95 10.18 -31.93
CA GLU A 27 -21.96 8.86 -31.28
C GLU A 27 -21.54 7.74 -32.23
N THR A 28 -21.80 7.89 -33.54
CA THR A 28 -21.46 6.88 -34.54
C THR A 28 -20.04 7.03 -35.06
N SER A 29 -19.51 8.25 -35.15
CA SER A 29 -18.28 8.52 -35.91
C SER A 29 -17.08 8.90 -35.04
N TYR A 30 -17.27 9.14 -33.74
CA TYR A 30 -16.22 9.62 -32.85
C TYR A 30 -16.18 8.79 -31.56
N VAL A 31 -14.98 8.69 -31.01
CA VAL A 31 -14.72 8.16 -29.67
C VAL A 31 -14.33 9.30 -28.74
N GLN A 32 -14.51 9.11 -27.43
CA GLN A 32 -14.04 10.08 -26.45
C GLN A 32 -12.52 10.21 -26.50
N CYS A 33 -12.02 11.44 -26.30
CA CYS A 33 -10.60 11.71 -26.22
C CYS A 33 -10.01 10.97 -25.00
N PRO A 34 -8.96 10.14 -25.16
CA PRO A 34 -8.38 9.38 -24.05
C PRO A 34 -7.66 10.28 -23.03
N HIS A 35 -7.26 11.50 -23.41
CA HIS A 35 -6.56 12.43 -22.52
C HIS A 35 -7.49 13.23 -21.61
N CYS A 36 -8.59 13.77 -22.14
CA CYS A 36 -9.48 14.66 -21.40
C CYS A 36 -10.88 14.11 -21.18
N LEU A 37 -11.19 12.91 -21.67
CA LEU A 37 -12.50 12.25 -21.55
C LEU A 37 -13.67 13.13 -22.03
N GLY A 38 -13.41 14.03 -22.98
CA GLY A 38 -14.40 14.97 -23.51
C GLY A 38 -14.51 16.30 -22.77
N ALA A 39 -13.70 16.55 -21.73
CA ALA A 39 -13.66 17.83 -21.02
C ALA A 39 -13.06 18.97 -21.85
N GLY A 40 -12.19 18.66 -22.82
CA GLY A 40 -11.52 19.65 -23.67
C GLY A 40 -10.36 20.40 -23.00
N VAL A 41 -10.09 20.13 -21.72
CA VAL A 41 -8.97 20.67 -20.95
C VAL A 41 -8.36 19.56 -20.08
N VAL A 42 -7.07 19.65 -19.80
CA VAL A 42 -6.32 18.72 -18.95
C VAL A 42 -5.69 19.52 -17.81
N PRO A 43 -5.69 19.02 -16.56
CA PRO A 43 -5.03 19.69 -15.45
C PRO A 43 -3.53 19.88 -15.73
N SER A 44 -2.97 20.98 -15.22
CA SER A 44 -1.51 21.18 -15.23
C SER A 44 -0.83 20.13 -14.35
N ILE A 45 0.46 19.86 -14.60
CA ILE A 45 1.26 18.86 -13.86
C ILE A 45 1.21 19.10 -12.34
N GLN A 46 1.24 20.36 -11.92
CA GLN A 46 1.19 20.76 -10.52
C GLN A 46 -0.16 20.42 -9.89
N THR A 47 -1.27 20.75 -10.58
CA THR A 47 -2.62 20.45 -10.12
C THR A 47 -2.84 18.94 -10.07
N ALA A 48 -2.41 18.23 -11.12
CA ALA A 48 -2.39 16.79 -11.21
C ALA A 48 -1.68 16.14 -10.01
N ALA A 49 -0.46 16.58 -9.71
CA ALA A 49 0.31 16.07 -8.57
C ALA A 49 -0.40 16.30 -7.24
N LEU A 50 -1.01 17.48 -7.03
CA LEU A 50 -1.76 17.76 -5.79
C LEU A 50 -3.00 16.87 -5.65
N ILE A 51 -3.70 16.60 -6.75
CA ILE A 51 -4.84 15.66 -6.75
C ILE A 51 -4.35 14.27 -6.34
N MET A 52 -3.25 13.78 -6.92
CA MET A 52 -2.68 12.48 -6.58
C MET A 52 -2.17 12.41 -5.14
N PHE A 53 -1.54 13.48 -4.66
CA PHE A 53 -1.08 13.58 -3.27
C PHE A 53 -2.26 13.47 -2.29
N ARG A 54 -3.39 14.13 -2.57
CA ARG A 54 -4.61 14.01 -1.76
C ARG A 54 -5.17 12.59 -1.80
N HIS A 55 -5.22 11.96 -2.97
CA HIS A 55 -5.66 10.56 -3.06
C HIS A 55 -4.76 9.62 -2.27
N LEU A 56 -3.44 9.83 -2.30
CA LEU A 56 -2.49 9.06 -1.49
C LEU A 56 -2.79 9.23 0.00
N GLN A 57 -3.00 10.47 0.46
CA GLN A 57 -3.33 10.77 1.85
C GLN A 57 -4.67 10.14 2.29
N GLU A 58 -5.71 10.24 1.47
CA GLU A 58 -7.00 9.58 1.71
C GLU A 58 -6.83 8.07 1.85
N LYS A 59 -5.96 7.45 1.03
CA LYS A 59 -5.72 6.01 1.08
C LYS A 59 -4.91 5.58 2.31
N LEU A 60 -3.99 6.41 2.79
CA LEU A 60 -3.25 6.19 4.03
C LEU A 60 -4.18 6.29 5.25
N LEU A 61 -5.06 7.29 5.28
CA LEU A 61 -6.04 7.47 6.35
C LEU A 61 -7.06 6.34 6.43
N ALA A 62 -7.46 5.78 5.28
CA ALA A 62 -8.50 4.75 5.24
C ALA A 62 -8.07 3.41 5.87
N LYS A 63 -6.81 2.99 5.67
CA LYS A 63 -6.30 1.72 6.22
C LYS A 63 -4.77 1.75 6.26
N SER A 64 -4.20 1.37 7.40
CA SER A 64 -2.77 1.16 7.53
C SER A 64 -2.29 0.02 6.62
N ALA A 65 -1.15 0.22 5.97
CA ALA A 65 -0.45 -0.76 5.16
C ALA A 65 1.04 -0.63 5.45
N GLN A 66 1.82 -1.69 5.26
CA GLN A 66 3.27 -1.57 5.46
C GLN A 66 3.92 -0.81 4.29
N LYS A 67 3.39 -1.02 3.09
CA LYS A 67 3.88 -0.41 1.86
C LYS A 67 2.73 -0.07 0.94
N ILE A 68 2.80 1.10 0.31
CA ILE A 68 1.86 1.56 -0.70
C ILE A 68 2.62 1.85 -1.99
N ILE A 69 2.12 1.30 -3.09
CA ILE A 69 2.67 1.51 -4.43
C ILE A 69 1.64 2.31 -5.22
N MET A 70 1.99 3.53 -5.62
CA MET A 70 1.16 4.41 -6.42
C MET A 70 1.77 4.55 -7.83
N THR A 71 1.01 4.16 -8.85
CA THR A 71 1.42 4.29 -10.26
C THR A 71 0.71 5.49 -10.87
N VAL A 72 1.47 6.41 -11.44
CA VAL A 72 1.00 7.68 -12.02
C VAL A 72 1.78 7.99 -13.31
N PRO A 73 1.32 8.94 -14.15
CA PRO A 73 2.12 9.41 -15.29
C PRO A 73 3.50 9.94 -14.86
N SER A 74 4.53 9.69 -15.66
CA SER A 74 5.92 9.99 -15.29
C SER A 74 6.17 11.45 -14.95
N ASP A 75 5.58 12.40 -15.69
CA ASP A 75 5.71 13.84 -15.39
C ASP A 75 5.21 14.19 -13.98
N VAL A 76 4.12 13.54 -13.56
CA VAL A 76 3.52 13.72 -12.24
C VAL A 76 4.39 13.04 -11.17
N ALA A 77 4.90 11.84 -11.44
CA ALA A 77 5.82 11.14 -10.54
C ALA A 77 7.09 11.98 -10.26
N ILE A 78 7.71 12.51 -11.31
CA ILE A 78 8.90 13.37 -11.21
C ILE A 78 8.58 14.60 -10.38
N TYR A 79 7.42 15.23 -10.62
CA TYR A 79 7.02 16.40 -9.83
C TYR A 79 6.84 16.06 -8.35
N LEU A 80 6.14 14.96 -8.03
CA LEU A 80 5.92 14.52 -6.65
C LEU A 80 7.24 14.22 -5.92
N LEU A 81 8.12 13.45 -6.56
CA LEU A 81 9.39 13.01 -5.97
C LEU A 81 10.40 14.14 -5.80
N ASN A 82 10.27 15.24 -6.55
CA ASN A 82 11.17 16.39 -6.42
C ASN A 82 10.56 17.53 -5.59
N HIS A 83 9.37 18.01 -5.94
CA HIS A 83 8.76 19.18 -5.30
C HIS A 83 7.98 18.85 -4.03
N LYS A 84 7.51 17.61 -3.86
CA LYS A 84 6.72 17.18 -2.70
C LYS A 84 7.45 16.16 -1.82
N ARG A 85 8.77 15.99 -2.01
CA ARG A 85 9.60 15.04 -1.28
C ARG A 85 9.52 15.18 0.25
N ALA A 86 9.59 16.40 0.76
CA ALA A 86 9.56 16.65 2.21
C ALA A 86 8.19 16.29 2.82
N GLU A 87 7.10 16.60 2.11
CA GLU A 87 5.74 16.26 2.54
C GLU A 87 5.49 14.74 2.45
N LEU A 88 6.01 14.07 1.42
CA LEU A 88 5.98 12.61 1.31
C LEU A 88 6.72 11.95 2.48
N ALA A 89 7.94 12.40 2.79
CA ALA A 89 8.72 11.87 3.91
C ALA A 89 8.02 12.09 5.27
N SER A 90 7.36 13.24 5.45
CA SER A 90 6.54 13.50 6.64
C SER A 90 5.41 12.48 6.76
N MET A 91 4.69 12.21 5.66
CA MET A 91 3.62 11.19 5.67
C MET A 91 4.16 9.79 5.92
N GLU A 92 5.30 9.41 5.33
CA GLU A 92 5.93 8.11 5.61
C GLU A 92 6.23 7.93 7.09
N SER A 93 6.74 8.99 7.74
CA SER A 93 7.04 8.97 9.18
C SER A 93 5.79 8.97 10.07
N GLU A 94 4.73 9.67 9.67
CA GLU A 94 3.48 9.78 10.44
C GLU A 94 2.66 8.49 10.38
N PHE A 95 2.62 7.84 9.21
CA PHE A 95 1.84 6.62 8.99
C PHE A 95 2.67 5.32 9.10
N GLU A 96 3.97 5.41 9.41
CA GLU A 96 4.91 4.28 9.48
C GLU A 96 4.80 3.35 8.25
N THR A 97 4.63 3.93 7.07
CA THR A 97 4.34 3.24 5.80
C THR A 97 5.37 3.63 4.76
N GLU A 98 5.89 2.66 3.99
CA GLU A 98 6.76 2.93 2.84
C GLU A 98 5.93 3.39 1.63
N ILE A 99 6.22 4.56 1.06
CA ILE A 99 5.52 5.08 -0.12
C ILE A 99 6.41 4.93 -1.36
N VAL A 100 5.94 4.13 -2.31
CA VAL A 100 6.61 3.93 -3.60
C VAL A 100 5.80 4.57 -4.71
N ILE A 101 6.40 5.53 -5.41
CA ILE A 101 5.79 6.19 -6.57
C ILE A 101 6.44 5.64 -7.83
N VAL A 102 5.63 5.11 -8.75
CA VAL A 102 6.05 4.56 -10.03
C VAL A 102 5.52 5.44 -11.16
N GLY A 103 6.40 5.84 -12.07
CA GLY A 103 6.05 6.54 -13.30
C GLY A 103 5.76 5.57 -14.43
N ASP A 104 4.62 5.75 -15.10
CA ASP A 104 4.25 5.00 -16.31
C ASP A 104 3.96 5.97 -17.46
N ASP A 105 4.75 5.89 -18.54
CA ASP A 105 4.61 6.73 -19.75
C ASP A 105 3.42 6.33 -20.63
N SER A 106 2.88 5.12 -20.45
CA SER A 106 1.73 4.66 -21.24
C SER A 106 0.41 5.30 -20.77
N MET A 107 0.39 5.88 -19.56
CA MET A 107 -0.78 6.53 -18.99
C MET A 107 -1.02 7.91 -19.62
N MET A 108 -2.13 8.03 -20.34
CA MET A 108 -2.50 9.27 -21.04
C MET A 108 -3.34 10.23 -20.18
N ASN A 109 -3.96 9.72 -19.12
CA ASN A 109 -4.81 10.47 -18.20
C ASN A 109 -4.46 10.10 -16.75
N ILE A 110 -4.51 11.09 -15.87
CA ILE A 110 -4.34 10.94 -14.44
C ILE A 110 -5.39 10.02 -13.80
N ASP A 111 -6.60 9.97 -14.33
CA ASP A 111 -7.69 9.14 -13.81
C ASP A 111 -7.39 7.63 -13.88
N GLN A 112 -6.39 7.22 -14.66
CA GLN A 112 -5.95 5.83 -14.82
C GLN A 112 -4.95 5.38 -13.75
N TYR A 113 -4.74 6.19 -12.71
CA TYR A 113 -3.81 5.86 -11.63
C TYR A 113 -4.19 4.56 -10.91
N SER A 114 -3.18 3.88 -10.35
CA SER A 114 -3.37 2.66 -9.55
C SER A 114 -2.69 2.79 -8.21
N ILE A 115 -3.37 2.39 -7.14
CA ILE A 115 -2.81 2.33 -5.78
C ILE A 115 -2.94 0.91 -5.26
N GLN A 116 -1.80 0.26 -5.07
CA GLN A 116 -1.69 -1.07 -4.49
C GLN A 116 -1.18 -0.97 -3.05
N ARG A 117 -1.74 -1.79 -2.17
CA ARG A 117 -1.31 -1.88 -0.77
C ARG A 117 -0.72 -3.25 -0.53
N VAL A 118 0.43 -3.29 0.12
CA VAL A 118 1.06 -4.53 0.55
C VAL A 118 0.83 -4.65 2.06
N ALA A 119 0.12 -5.72 2.43
CA ALA A 119 -0.10 -6.06 3.83
C ALA A 119 1.20 -6.58 4.46
N PRO A 120 1.38 -6.39 5.78
CA PRO A 120 2.53 -6.99 6.46
C PRO A 120 2.44 -8.51 6.33
N GLU A 121 3.49 -9.12 5.77
CA GLU A 121 3.70 -10.56 5.80
C GLU A 121 3.77 -10.99 7.27
N SER A 122 2.72 -11.63 7.79
CA SER A 122 2.80 -12.28 9.09
C SER A 122 3.79 -13.43 8.98
N ASN A 123 4.98 -13.28 9.57
CA ASN A 123 5.99 -14.32 9.65
C ASN A 123 5.40 -15.60 10.29
N LYS A 124 4.98 -16.56 9.46
CA LYS A 124 4.60 -17.92 9.87
C LYS A 124 5.84 -18.79 10.18
N THR A 125 6.89 -18.20 10.71
CA THR A 125 8.14 -18.91 11.01
C THR A 125 8.16 -19.52 12.41
N GLU A 126 7.23 -19.15 13.29
CA GLU A 126 7.19 -19.67 14.66
C GLU A 126 6.58 -21.08 14.76
N ASP A 127 5.68 -21.48 13.85
CA ASP A 127 5.03 -22.81 13.88
C ASP A 127 5.96 -23.98 13.47
N LEU A 128 7.13 -23.73 12.87
CA LEU A 128 8.06 -24.79 12.43
C LEU A 128 9.11 -25.17 13.46
N LEU A 129 9.26 -24.41 14.54
CA LEU A 129 10.24 -24.68 15.61
C LEU A 129 9.67 -25.63 16.68
N ASP A 130 8.35 -25.72 16.83
CA ASP A 130 7.69 -26.61 17.80
C ASP A 130 7.59 -28.08 17.33
N ALA A 131 7.90 -28.37 16.06
CA ALA A 131 7.94 -29.73 15.53
C ALA A 131 9.26 -30.48 15.82
N TYR A 132 10.30 -29.80 16.33
CA TYR A 132 11.62 -30.38 16.57
C TYR A 132 12.03 -30.34 18.06
N ALA A 133 11.09 -30.59 18.97
CA ALA A 133 11.44 -30.94 20.35
C ALA A 133 11.71 -32.46 20.44
N PRO A 134 12.96 -32.93 20.62
CA PRO A 134 13.21 -34.35 20.82
C PRO A 134 12.67 -34.78 22.18
N SER A 135 11.68 -35.68 22.17
CA SER A 135 11.18 -36.37 23.37
C SER A 135 12.24 -37.32 23.91
N THR A 136 12.94 -36.92 24.97
CA THR A 136 13.83 -37.81 25.72
C THR A 136 13.04 -38.68 26.69
N ASP A 137 12.38 -39.72 26.17
CA ASP A 137 11.87 -40.85 26.96
C ASP A 137 12.49 -42.15 26.46
N ALA A 138 13.75 -42.38 26.85
CA ALA A 138 14.45 -43.64 26.65
C ALA A 138 14.58 -44.40 27.98
N LYS A 139 13.54 -45.20 28.26
CA LYS A 139 13.55 -46.54 28.88
C LYS A 139 14.61 -46.84 29.96
N LYS A 140 14.13 -46.88 31.20
CA LYS A 140 14.66 -47.66 32.32
C LYS A 140 14.38 -49.16 32.07
N LYS A 141 15.41 -50.01 31.89
CA LYS A 141 15.38 -51.45 32.22
C LYS A 141 16.78 -51.97 32.58
N ASP A 142 16.91 -52.28 33.86
CA ASP A 142 17.56 -53.44 34.50
C ASP A 142 18.98 -53.87 34.08
N ALA A 143 19.93 -53.65 35.00
CA ALA A 143 21.08 -54.53 35.22
C ALA A 143 21.42 -54.55 36.73
N GLN A 144 21.27 -55.72 37.35
CA GLN A 144 21.81 -56.03 38.68
C GLN A 144 23.15 -56.78 38.55
N HIS A 145 23.96 -56.70 39.64
CA HIS A 145 25.18 -57.46 39.98
C HIS A 145 26.51 -57.04 39.29
N MET A 146 27.69 -56.98 39.93
CA MET A 146 28.11 -57.07 41.34
C MET A 146 29.55 -56.50 41.52
N ASP A 147 29.87 -56.07 42.75
CA ASP A 147 31.18 -55.99 43.44
C ASP A 147 32.39 -55.20 42.88
N ALA A 148 32.90 -54.25 43.69
CA ALA A 148 34.21 -54.37 44.37
C ALA A 148 34.70 -53.02 44.97
N LYS A 149 34.44 -52.85 46.28
CA LYS A 149 35.32 -52.32 47.34
C LYS A 149 36.62 -51.57 46.94
N LYS A 150 36.76 -50.30 47.36
CA LYS A 150 37.93 -49.81 48.13
C LYS A 150 37.77 -48.37 48.68
N THR A 151 37.92 -48.26 50.02
CA THR A 151 38.74 -47.29 50.80
C THR A 151 38.81 -45.82 50.36
N THR A 152 38.76 -44.76 51.18
CA THR A 152 38.83 -44.54 52.64
C THR A 152 38.67 -43.02 52.86
N MET A 153 37.85 -42.65 53.86
CA MET A 153 38.06 -41.61 54.89
C MET A 153 38.59 -40.19 54.57
N ASN A 154 37.88 -39.22 55.19
CA ASN A 154 38.32 -37.97 55.86
C ASN A 154 38.25 -36.60 55.12
N ALA A 155 37.16 -35.85 55.41
CA ALA A 155 37.03 -34.55 56.12
C ALA A 155 38.16 -33.46 56.04
N PRO A 156 37.93 -32.19 56.50
CA PRO A 156 36.80 -31.26 56.33
C PRO A 156 37.21 -29.78 56.00
N ARG A 157 36.20 -28.93 55.68
CA ARG A 157 36.05 -27.47 55.90
C ARG A 157 37.27 -26.51 55.85
N ARG A 158 37.13 -25.43 55.06
CA ARG A 158 37.48 -24.07 55.52
C ARG A 158 36.59 -22.96 54.93
N LYS A 159 36.14 -22.08 55.83
CA LYS A 159 35.29 -20.89 55.62
C LYS A 159 36.12 -19.63 55.29
N ARG A 160 35.41 -18.62 54.73
CA ARG A 160 35.56 -17.14 54.90
C ARG A 160 36.71 -16.48 54.11
N LYS A 161 36.51 -15.39 53.35
CA LYS A 161 36.15 -13.97 53.70
C LYS A 161 35.78 -13.25 52.35
N LYS A 162 34.70 -12.48 52.17
CA LYS A 162 34.34 -11.09 52.58
C LYS A 162 35.39 -10.01 52.25
N GLN A 163 34.90 -8.91 51.63
CA GLN A 163 35.52 -7.61 51.22
C GLN A 163 35.72 -7.54 49.68
N GLN A 164 35.27 -6.52 48.94
CA GLN A 164 34.67 -5.20 49.23
C GLN A 164 33.42 -5.00 48.38
#